data_AF-A0A351VC93-F1
#
_entry.id   AF-A0A351VC93-F1
#
_cell.length_a   1.000
_cell.length_b   1.000
_cell.length_c   1.000
_cell.angle_alpha   90.00
_cell.angle_beta   90.00
_cell.angle_gamma   90.00
#
_symmetry.space_group_name_H-M   'P 1'
#
loop_
_entity.id
_entity.type
_entity.pdbx_description
1 polymer ?
#
loop_
_entity_poly.entity_id
_entity_poly.type
_entity_poly.pdbx_seq_one_letter_code
_entity_poly.pdbx_strand_id
1 'polypeptide(L)'
;MFHESIKKITNCMRDRHVIEDGMYEVYQYGLELLVSGLITFTSIMVIACLADSFLIGILYFIVSDPLKVTAGGYHASTYLKCFIVSNLEYLILSAAAKALSALFMPAFVWIALLLASSSYILANCPVRNPHHPVSEDVIRKNRRLAFLLLGIDCAVIIVSYLLLQQSYLLNFMVLSITSVAVFILPVKLKRKERGESL
;
A
#
# COMPACT_ATOMS: atom_id res chain seq x y z
N MET A 1 -0.75 18.76 8.18
CA MET A 1 -1.07 18.28 9.54
C MET A 1 0.01 18.67 10.54
N PHE A 2 1.30 18.51 10.24
CA PHE A 2 2.40 18.83 11.17
C PHE A 2 3.50 19.74 10.58
N HIS A 3 3.18 20.49 9.52
CA HIS A 3 4.14 21.26 8.73
C HIS A 3 5.03 22.16 9.59
N GLU A 4 4.44 22.96 10.50
CA GLU A 4 5.19 23.88 11.36
C GLU A 4 6.12 23.16 12.35
N SER A 5 5.69 22.03 12.91
CA SER A 5 6.53 21.25 13.83
C SER A 5 7.71 20.62 13.10
N ILE A 6 7.49 20.06 11.91
CA ILE A 6 8.56 19.47 11.09
C ILE A 6 9.51 20.56 10.59
N LYS A 7 9.00 21.72 10.17
CA LYS A 7 9.82 22.87 9.77
C LYS A 7 10.78 23.30 10.87
N LYS A 8 10.35 23.32 12.13
CA LYS A 8 11.24 23.60 13.27
C LYS A 8 12.37 22.57 13.41
N ILE A 9 12.05 21.29 13.21
CA ILE A 9 13.05 20.20 13.25
C ILE A 9 14.03 20.34 12.08
N THR A 10 13.55 20.53 10.85
CA THR A 10 14.41 20.69 9.68
C THR A 10 15.30 21.93 9.78
N ASN A 11 14.77 23.05 10.30
CA ASN A 11 15.58 24.24 10.59
C ASN A 11 16.69 23.92 11.60
N CYS A 12 16.38 23.22 12.69
CA CYS A 12 17.41 22.81 13.67
C CYS A 12 18.50 21.92 13.03
N MET A 13 18.13 21.02 12.12
CA MET A 13 19.10 20.19 11.38
C MET A 13 20.00 21.01 10.46
N ARG A 14 19.42 21.99 9.75
CA ARG A 14 20.15 22.92 8.89
C ARG A 14 21.10 23.81 9.70
N ASP A 15 20.59 24.41 10.78
CA ASP A 15 21.35 25.33 11.63
C ASP A 15 22.53 24.61 12.34
N ARG A 16 22.44 23.30 12.51
CA ARG A 16 23.53 22.43 13.01
C ARG A 16 24.43 21.84 11.92
N HIS A 17 24.25 22.26 10.66
CA HIS A 17 24.97 21.74 9.48
C HIS A 17 24.88 20.21 9.31
N VAL A 18 23.78 19.59 9.77
CA VAL A 18 23.51 18.15 9.56
C VAL A 18 23.05 17.90 8.12
N ILE A 19 22.39 18.88 7.51
CA ILE A 19 21.90 18.81 6.13
C ILE A 19 22.39 20.01 5.33
N GLU A 20 22.68 19.79 4.05
CA GLU A 20 23.00 20.84 3.09
C GLU A 20 21.74 21.65 2.74
N ASP A 21 21.92 22.95 2.48
CA ASP A 21 20.80 23.84 2.15
C ASP A 21 20.02 23.39 0.92
N GLY A 22 20.72 22.84 -0.09
CA GLY A 22 20.11 22.29 -1.31
C GLY A 22 19.21 21.07 -1.06
N MET A 23 19.35 20.41 0.10
CA MET A 23 18.57 19.23 0.49
C MET A 23 17.47 19.56 1.50
N TYR A 24 17.35 20.81 1.96
CA TYR A 24 16.40 21.22 3.00
C TYR A 24 14.96 20.78 2.67
N GLU A 25 14.49 21.06 1.45
CA GLU A 25 13.13 20.71 1.04
C GLU A 25 12.90 19.20 0.97
N VAL A 26 13.91 18.44 0.53
CA VAL A 26 13.86 16.98 0.47
C VAL A 26 13.73 16.38 1.87
N TYR A 27 14.51 16.88 2.84
CA TYR A 27 14.42 16.45 4.23
C TYR A 27 13.10 16.86 4.87
N GLN A 28 12.62 18.09 4.63
CA GLN A 28 11.33 18.52 5.15
C GLN A 28 10.20 17.62 4.64
N TYR A 29 10.14 17.37 3.33
CA TYR A 29 9.15 16.46 2.75
C TYR A 29 9.27 15.03 3.29
N GLY A 30 10.49 14.50 3.37
CA GLY A 30 10.76 13.16 3.87
C GLY A 30 10.32 12.99 5.33
N LEU A 31 10.60 13.96 6.20
CA LEU A 31 10.16 13.95 7.59
C LEU A 31 8.65 14.07 7.73
N GLU A 32 8.00 14.93 6.95
CA GLU A 32 6.53 15.02 6.92
C GLU A 32 5.89 13.68 6.52
N LEU A 33 6.45 13.03 5.50
CA LEU A 33 6.00 11.72 5.05
C LEU A 33 6.22 10.63 6.12
N LEU A 34 7.40 10.60 6.75
CA LEU A 34 7.73 9.64 7.81
C LEU A 34 6.78 9.78 9.01
N VAL A 35 6.56 11.01 9.50
CA VAL A 35 5.66 11.23 10.64
C VAL A 35 4.21 10.91 10.28
N SER A 36 3.76 11.28 9.09
CA SER A 36 2.43 10.90 8.60
C SER A 36 2.29 9.37 8.50
N GLY A 37 3.33 8.68 8.01
CA GLY A 37 3.37 7.23 7.91
C GLY A 37 3.30 6.56 9.28
N LEU A 38 4.10 7.01 10.24
CA LEU A 38 4.11 6.47 11.62
C LEU A 38 2.76 6.64 12.32
N ILE A 39 2.10 7.78 12.15
CA ILE A 39 0.77 8.02 12.73
C ILE A 39 -0.27 7.11 12.08
N THR A 40 -0.21 6.95 10.76
CA THR A 40 -1.10 6.03 10.03
C THR A 40 -0.87 4.59 10.47
N PHE A 41 0.39 4.16 10.55
CA PHE A 41 0.79 2.84 11.04
C PHE A 41 0.24 2.57 12.44
N THR A 42 0.51 3.48 13.37
CA THR A 42 0.07 3.35 14.77
C THR A 42 -1.45 3.29 14.87
N SER A 43 -2.17 4.14 14.13
CA SER A 43 -3.63 4.16 14.11
C SER A 43 -4.20 2.82 13.61
N ILE A 44 -3.70 2.30 12.49
CA ILE A 44 -4.14 1.02 11.95
C ILE A 44 -3.80 -0.12 12.93
N MET A 45 -2.67 -0.06 13.64
CA MET A 45 -2.34 -1.09 14.65
C MET A 45 -3.28 -1.07 15.84
N VAL A 46 -3.67 0.11 16.32
CA VAL A 46 -4.69 0.23 17.35
C VAL A 46 -6.02 -0.35 16.86
N ILE A 47 -6.47 0.04 15.66
CA ILE A 47 -7.72 -0.48 15.07
C ILE A 47 -7.66 -2.00 14.93
N ALA A 48 -6.56 -2.54 14.41
CA ALA A 48 -6.37 -3.98 14.22
C ALA A 48 -6.43 -4.74 15.54
N CYS A 49 -5.80 -4.24 16.60
CA CYS A 49 -5.86 -4.87 17.92
C CYS A 49 -7.26 -4.86 18.53
N LEU A 50 -8.07 -3.83 18.23
CA LEU A 50 -9.43 -3.71 18.74
C LEU A 50 -10.44 -4.52 17.92
N ALA A 51 -10.29 -4.55 16.59
CA ALA A 51 -11.25 -5.15 15.68
C ALA A 51 -10.91 -6.60 15.31
N ASP A 52 -9.62 -6.94 15.23
CA ASP A 52 -9.14 -8.21 14.67
C ASP A 52 -8.08 -8.85 15.59
N SER A 53 -6.81 -8.69 15.26
CA SER A 53 -5.66 -9.08 16.06
C SER A 53 -4.43 -8.29 15.61
N PHE A 54 -3.41 -8.23 16.46
CA PHE A 54 -2.12 -7.65 16.11
C PHE A 54 -1.52 -8.28 14.84
N LEU A 55 -1.66 -9.60 14.66
CA LEU A 55 -1.13 -10.32 13.50
C LEU A 55 -1.77 -9.87 12.18
N ILE A 56 -3.09 -9.70 12.15
CA ILE A 56 -3.81 -9.24 10.94
C ILE A 56 -3.37 -7.83 10.56
N GLY A 57 -3.19 -6.98 11.58
CA GLY A 57 -2.60 -5.66 11.40
C GLY A 57 -1.23 -5.70 10.73
N ILE A 58 -0.31 -6.51 11.26
CA ILE A 58 1.04 -6.66 10.68
C ILE A 58 0.97 -7.21 9.25
N LEU A 59 0.08 -8.17 8.97
CA LEU A 59 -0.10 -8.72 7.62
C LEU A 59 -0.62 -7.69 6.62
N TYR A 60 -1.52 -6.79 7.04
CA TYR A 60 -1.93 -5.66 6.19
C TYR A 60 -0.71 -4.86 5.73
N PHE A 61 0.19 -4.52 6.65
CA PHE A 61 1.40 -3.76 6.30
C PHE A 61 2.38 -4.55 5.46
N ILE A 62 2.63 -5.83 5.77
CA ILE A 62 3.58 -6.66 5.01
C ILE A 62 3.11 -6.88 3.56
N VAL A 63 1.81 -7.07 3.34
CA VAL A 63 1.25 -7.37 2.02
C VAL A 63 0.93 -6.09 1.25
N SER A 64 0.15 -5.17 1.84
CA SER A 64 -0.40 -4.03 1.09
C SER A 64 0.61 -2.91 0.86
N ASP A 65 1.42 -2.53 1.84
CA ASP A 65 2.25 -1.32 1.74
C ASP A 65 3.44 -1.48 0.78
N PRO A 66 4.25 -2.56 0.83
CA PRO A 66 5.32 -2.79 -0.13
C PRO A 66 4.80 -2.84 -1.57
N LEU A 67 3.65 -3.49 -1.80
CA LEU A 67 3.02 -3.54 -3.11
C LEU A 67 2.55 -2.15 -3.56
N LYS A 68 1.93 -1.34 -2.70
CA LYS A 68 1.52 0.04 -3.06
C LYS A 68 2.71 0.94 -3.38
N VAL A 69 3.79 0.85 -2.60
CA VAL A 69 4.99 1.67 -2.80
C VAL A 69 5.70 1.30 -4.11
N THR A 70 5.75 0.01 -4.44
CA THR A 70 6.48 -0.48 -5.62
C THR A 70 5.65 -0.51 -6.90
N ALA A 71 4.37 -0.90 -6.80
CA ALA A 71 3.45 -0.89 -7.94
C ALA A 71 2.90 0.51 -8.27
N GLY A 72 3.01 1.44 -7.33
CA GLY A 72 2.40 2.76 -7.42
C GLY A 72 0.89 2.71 -7.20
N GLY A 73 0.20 3.78 -7.59
CA GLY A 73 -1.25 3.87 -7.46
C GLY A 73 -1.72 5.27 -7.04
N TYR A 74 -2.91 5.35 -6.47
CA TYR A 74 -3.48 6.60 -6.01
C TYR A 74 -2.63 7.22 -4.88
N HIS A 75 -2.01 8.37 -5.16
CA HIS A 75 -1.43 9.23 -4.13
C HIS A 75 -2.47 10.26 -3.70
N ALA A 76 -2.77 10.26 -2.40
CA ALA A 76 -3.65 11.28 -1.82
C ALA A 76 -3.00 12.66 -1.94
N SER A 77 -3.81 13.68 -2.23
CA SER A 77 -3.33 15.07 -2.38
C SER A 77 -2.83 15.68 -1.06
N THR A 78 -3.16 15.10 0.08
CA THR A 78 -2.70 15.57 1.39
C THR A 78 -2.44 14.39 2.33
N TYR A 79 -1.54 14.58 3.30
CA TYR A 79 -1.25 13.59 4.35
C TYR A 79 -2.48 13.19 5.17
N LEU A 80 -3.37 14.15 5.46
CA LEU A 80 -4.63 13.86 6.17
C LEU A 80 -5.54 12.94 5.34
N LYS A 81 -5.65 13.18 4.03
CA LYS A 81 -6.41 12.29 3.15
C LYS A 81 -5.78 10.90 3.08
N CYS A 82 -4.44 10.80 3.03
CA CYS A 82 -3.75 9.51 3.09
C CYS A 82 -4.11 8.76 4.37
N PHE A 83 -4.00 9.43 5.52
CA PHE A 83 -4.36 8.85 6.82
C PHE A 83 -5.81 8.32 6.83
N ILE A 84 -6.77 9.13 6.39
CA ILE A 84 -8.18 8.74 6.36
C ILE A 84 -8.40 7.54 5.40
N VAL A 85 -7.87 7.62 4.17
CA VAL A 85 -8.03 6.57 3.16
C VAL A 85 -7.42 5.24 3.63
N SER A 86 -6.21 5.25 4.19
CA SER A 86 -5.56 4.03 4.68
C SER A 86 -6.31 3.39 5.85
N ASN A 87 -6.81 4.19 6.81
CA ASN A 87 -7.59 3.64 7.92
C ASN A 87 -8.95 3.11 7.45
N LEU A 88 -9.63 3.82 6.54
CA LEU A 88 -10.89 3.34 5.96
C LEU A 88 -10.71 2.07 5.14
N GLU A 89 -9.63 2.00 4.35
CA GLU A 89 -9.29 0.79 3.61
C GLU A 89 -9.13 -0.40 4.55
N TYR A 90 -8.34 -0.26 5.63
CA TYR A 90 -8.18 -1.34 6.61
C TYR A 90 -9.53 -1.78 7.19
N LEU A 91 -10.38 -0.84 7.60
CA LEU A 91 -11.71 -1.15 8.15
C LEU A 91 -12.61 -1.88 7.15
N ILE A 92 -12.61 -1.44 5.89
CA ILE A 92 -13.37 -2.08 4.81
C ILE A 92 -12.85 -3.50 4.57
N LEU A 93 -11.53 -3.68 4.54
CA LEU A 93 -10.91 -5.00 4.36
C LEU A 93 -11.22 -5.93 5.51
N SER A 94 -11.12 -5.46 6.75
CA SER A 94 -11.45 -6.23 7.96
C SER A 94 -12.92 -6.67 7.93
N ALA A 95 -13.84 -5.74 7.66
CA ALA A 95 -15.28 -6.02 7.59
C ALA A 95 -15.62 -6.98 6.44
N ALA A 96 -15.06 -6.75 5.24
CA ALA A 96 -15.27 -7.61 4.08
C ALA A 96 -14.70 -9.01 4.31
N ALA A 97 -13.51 -9.13 4.88
CA ALA A 97 -12.90 -10.42 5.21
C ALA A 97 -13.76 -11.20 6.19
N LYS A 98 -14.32 -10.55 7.23
CA LYS A 98 -15.23 -11.20 8.20
C LYS A 98 -16.52 -11.66 7.53
N ALA A 99 -17.17 -10.77 6.79
CA ALA A 99 -18.44 -11.05 6.12
C ALA A 99 -18.29 -12.18 5.10
N LEU A 100 -17.28 -12.13 4.23
CA LEU A 100 -17.04 -13.14 3.20
C LEU A 100 -16.56 -14.47 3.78
N SER A 101 -15.78 -14.45 4.87
CA SER A 101 -15.39 -15.69 5.57
C SER A 101 -16.60 -16.38 6.20
N ALA A 102 -17.59 -15.63 6.68
CA ALA A 102 -18.83 -16.19 7.22
C ALA A 102 -19.73 -16.86 6.16
N LEU A 103 -19.51 -16.58 4.87
CA LEU A 103 -20.22 -17.25 3.77
C LEU A 103 -19.63 -18.62 3.40
N PHE A 104 -18.54 -19.05 4.04
CA PHE A 104 -17.86 -20.33 3.79
C PHE A 104 -17.58 -20.60 2.30
N MET A 105 -17.19 -19.53 1.58
CA MET A 105 -16.84 -19.62 0.17
C MET A 105 -15.69 -20.61 -0.06
N PRO A 106 -15.76 -21.44 -1.11
CA PRO A 106 -14.75 -22.47 -1.35
C PRO A 106 -13.42 -21.86 -1.81
N ALA A 107 -12.32 -22.57 -1.51
CA ALA A 107 -10.95 -22.12 -1.75
C ALA A 107 -10.67 -21.63 -3.18
N PHE A 108 -11.25 -22.31 -4.17
CA PHE A 108 -11.02 -21.99 -5.57
C PHE A 108 -11.50 -20.57 -5.93
N VAL A 109 -12.51 -20.02 -5.24
CA VAL A 109 -12.99 -18.66 -5.49
C VAL A 109 -11.98 -17.63 -5.02
N TRP A 110 -11.40 -17.83 -3.82
CA TRP A 110 -10.35 -16.97 -3.30
C TRP A 110 -9.08 -17.03 -4.14
N ILE A 111 -8.70 -18.22 -4.59
CA ILE A 111 -7.55 -18.42 -5.48
C ILE A 111 -7.81 -17.74 -6.84
N ALA A 112 -9.02 -17.87 -7.40
CA ALA A 112 -9.37 -17.20 -8.65
C ALA A 112 -9.29 -15.66 -8.52
N LEU A 113 -9.79 -15.10 -7.40
CA LEU A 113 -9.72 -13.67 -7.11
C LEU A 113 -8.26 -13.20 -6.96
N LEU A 114 -7.43 -13.97 -6.26
CA LEU A 114 -6.00 -13.72 -6.10
C LEU A 114 -5.30 -13.66 -7.46
N LEU A 115 -5.51 -14.67 -8.31
CA LEU A 115 -4.89 -14.74 -9.64
C LEU A 115 -5.36 -13.61 -10.56
N ALA A 116 -6.65 -13.28 -10.53
CA ALA A 116 -7.20 -12.16 -11.29
C ALA A 116 -6.60 -10.82 -10.85
N SER A 117 -6.55 -10.56 -9.53
CA SER A 117 -5.97 -9.35 -8.95
C SER A 117 -4.48 -9.24 -9.27
N SER A 118 -3.74 -10.34 -9.14
CA SER A 118 -2.30 -10.39 -9.40
C SER A 118 -1.99 -10.16 -10.87
N SER A 119 -2.73 -10.80 -11.78
CA SER A 119 -2.60 -10.59 -13.23
C SER A 119 -2.85 -9.13 -13.59
N TYR A 120 -3.85 -8.50 -12.97
CA TYR A 120 -4.14 -7.09 -13.16
C TYR A 120 -2.98 -6.20 -12.66
N ILE A 121 -2.42 -6.47 -11.48
CA ILE A 121 -1.29 -5.71 -10.95
C ILE A 121 -0.08 -5.85 -11.90
N LEU A 122 0.28 -7.07 -12.31
CA LEU A 122 1.42 -7.33 -13.19
C LEU A 122 1.31 -6.60 -14.54
N ALA A 123 0.09 -6.52 -15.09
CA ALA A 123 -0.16 -5.86 -16.37
C ALA A 123 -0.06 -4.33 -16.31
N ASN A 124 -0.28 -3.73 -15.13
CA ASN A 124 -0.37 -2.28 -14.97
C ASN A 124 0.75 -1.67 -14.10
N CYS A 125 1.60 -2.51 -13.51
CA CYS A 125 2.69 -2.10 -12.63
C CYS A 125 4.02 -1.89 -13.39
N PRO A 126 4.80 -0.85 -13.05
CA PRO A 126 4.49 0.20 -12.08
C PRO A 126 3.67 1.32 -12.74
N VAL A 127 2.71 1.86 -12.00
CA VAL A 127 1.89 2.96 -12.49
C VAL A 127 2.72 4.24 -12.46
N ARG A 128 3.02 4.82 -13.63
CA ARG A 128 3.72 6.10 -13.73
C ARG A 128 2.84 7.24 -13.22
N ASN A 129 3.37 8.06 -12.33
CA ASN A 129 2.73 9.32 -11.93
C ASN A 129 3.33 10.47 -12.75
N PRO A 130 2.55 11.14 -13.64
CA PRO A 130 3.05 12.25 -14.45
C PRO A 130 3.57 13.43 -13.62
N HIS A 131 3.03 13.61 -12.40
CA HIS A 131 3.37 14.72 -11.52
C HIS A 131 4.62 14.48 -10.67
N HIS A 132 5.17 13.27 -10.69
CA HIS A 132 6.38 12.93 -9.94
C HIS A 132 7.30 12.08 -10.82
N PRO A 133 8.02 12.70 -11.78
CA PRO A 133 8.91 11.99 -12.69
C PRO A 133 10.02 11.33 -11.88
N VAL A 134 10.14 10.01 -12.02
CA VAL A 134 11.22 9.21 -11.42
C VAL A 134 12.07 8.67 -12.55
N SER A 135 13.36 8.46 -12.31
CA SER A 135 14.24 7.91 -13.34
C SER A 135 13.77 6.52 -13.80
N GLU A 136 14.01 6.21 -15.08
CA GLU A 136 13.65 4.91 -15.67
C GLU A 136 14.28 3.72 -14.92
N ASP A 137 15.46 3.91 -14.33
CA ASP A 137 16.13 2.89 -13.52
C ASP A 137 15.36 2.58 -12.23
N VAL A 138 14.83 3.60 -11.56
CA VAL A 138 14.00 3.42 -10.36
C VAL A 138 12.69 2.74 -10.72
N ILE A 139 12.06 3.14 -11.83
CA ILE A 139 10.84 2.49 -12.35
C ILE A 139 11.09 1.00 -12.61
N ARG A 140 12.18 0.67 -13.29
CA ARG A 140 12.55 -0.73 -13.59
C ARG A 140 12.83 -1.54 -12.33
N LYS A 141 13.51 -0.95 -11.34
CA LYS A 141 13.77 -1.57 -10.04
C LYS A 141 12.47 -1.83 -9.28
N ASN A 142 11.59 -0.84 -9.21
CA ASN A 142 10.29 -0.95 -8.54
C ASN A 142 9.42 -2.02 -9.19
N ARG A 143 9.41 -2.11 -10.52
CA ARG A 143 8.70 -3.19 -11.24
C ARG A 143 9.17 -4.58 -10.83
N ARG A 144 10.49 -4.80 -10.80
CA ARG A 144 11.08 -6.09 -10.41
C ARG A 144 10.74 -6.42 -8.95
N LEU A 145 10.81 -5.43 -8.07
CA LEU A 145 10.48 -5.62 -6.65
C LEU A 145 8.99 -5.94 -6.46
N ALA A 146 8.10 -5.22 -7.13
CA ALA A 146 6.66 -5.50 -7.09
C ALA A 146 6.34 -6.93 -7.57
N PHE A 147 7.00 -7.39 -8.63
CA PHE A 147 6.80 -8.74 -9.17
C PHE A 147 7.31 -9.81 -8.22
N LEU A 148 8.47 -9.57 -7.59
CA LEU A 148 9.03 -10.46 -6.59
C LEU A 148 8.13 -10.56 -5.36
N LEU A 149 7.71 -9.42 -4.80
CA LEU A 149 6.84 -9.35 -3.64
C LEU A 149 5.49 -10.04 -3.91
N LEU A 150 4.83 -9.69 -5.01
CA LEU A 150 3.56 -10.30 -5.40
C LEU A 150 3.69 -11.81 -5.65
N GLY A 151 4.80 -12.25 -6.23
CA GLY A 151 5.10 -13.67 -6.42
C GLY A 151 5.25 -14.41 -5.11
N ILE A 152 5.96 -13.82 -4.14
CA ILE A 152 6.13 -14.36 -2.79
C ILE A 152 4.77 -14.44 -2.08
N ASP A 153 4.00 -13.36 -2.07
CA ASP A 153 2.69 -13.32 -1.43
C ASP A 153 1.73 -14.35 -2.03
N CYS A 154 1.68 -14.45 -3.37
CA CYS A 154 0.89 -15.47 -4.06
C CYS A 154 1.30 -16.88 -3.66
N ALA A 155 2.60 -17.18 -3.65
CA ALA A 155 3.12 -18.49 -3.30
C ALA A 155 2.75 -18.86 -1.85
N VAL A 156 2.96 -17.93 -0.91
CA VAL A 156 2.62 -18.13 0.50
C VAL A 156 1.12 -18.38 0.68
N ILE A 157 0.26 -17.57 0.04
CA ILE A 157 -1.20 -17.72 0.14
C ILE A 157 -1.67 -19.05 -0.45
N ILE A 158 -1.20 -19.41 -1.65
CA ILE A 158 -1.61 -20.65 -2.33
C ILE A 158 -1.16 -21.87 -1.52
N VAL A 159 0.10 -21.93 -1.10
CA VAL A 159 0.61 -23.04 -0.28
C VAL A 159 -0.16 -23.12 1.04
N SER A 160 -0.47 -21.99 1.66
CA SER A 160 -1.23 -21.98 2.92
C SER A 160 -2.66 -22.49 2.74
N TYR A 161 -3.34 -22.16 1.64
CA TYR A 161 -4.66 -22.74 1.34
C TYR A 161 -4.61 -24.26 1.12
N LEU A 162 -3.52 -24.78 0.54
CA LEU A 162 -3.34 -26.22 0.34
C LEU A 162 -3.06 -26.97 1.65
N LEU A 163 -2.40 -26.32 2.62
CA LEU A 163 -1.97 -26.95 3.88
C LEU A 163 -2.93 -26.76 5.06
N LEU A 164 -3.44 -25.54 5.26
CA LEU A 164 -4.07 -25.12 6.54
C LEU A 164 -5.60 -25.02 6.47
N GLN A 165 -6.20 -25.34 5.32
CA GLN A 165 -7.61 -25.08 5.01
C GLN A 165 -8.01 -23.59 5.13
N GLN A 166 -9.27 -23.27 4.85
CA GLN A 166 -9.80 -21.90 4.81
C GLN A 166 -9.65 -21.20 6.16
N SER A 167 -9.12 -19.97 6.16
CA SER A 167 -9.08 -19.14 7.36
C SER A 167 -9.32 -17.67 7.04
N TYR A 168 -9.83 -16.94 8.04
CA TYR A 168 -10.01 -15.49 7.98
C TYR A 168 -8.72 -14.76 7.57
N LEU A 169 -7.56 -15.24 8.04
CA LEU A 169 -6.26 -14.66 7.75
C LEU A 169 -5.90 -14.75 6.26
N LEU A 170 -6.16 -15.90 5.63
CA LEU A 170 -5.90 -16.09 4.19
C LEU A 170 -6.83 -15.23 3.33
N ASN A 171 -8.11 -15.17 3.70
CA ASN A 171 -9.10 -14.33 3.02
C ASN A 171 -8.72 -12.85 3.11
N PHE A 172 -8.27 -12.40 4.28
CA PHE A 172 -7.79 -11.04 4.48
C PHE A 172 -6.59 -10.71 3.58
N MET A 173 -5.59 -11.59 3.50
CA MET A 173 -4.42 -11.37 2.63
C MET A 173 -4.79 -11.29 1.14
N VAL A 174 -5.74 -12.13 0.67
CA VAL A 174 -6.24 -12.03 -0.71
C VAL A 174 -6.90 -10.67 -0.95
N LEU A 175 -7.77 -10.23 -0.03
CA LEU A 175 -8.45 -8.94 -0.16
C LEU A 175 -7.48 -7.76 -0.08
N SER A 176 -6.41 -7.87 0.71
CA SER A 176 -5.31 -6.89 0.76
C SER A 176 -4.60 -6.75 -0.58
N ILE A 177 -4.39 -7.83 -1.34
CA ILE A 177 -3.82 -7.76 -2.70
C ILE A 177 -4.85 -7.18 -3.67
N THR A 178 -6.12 -7.58 -3.56
CA THR A 178 -7.22 -7.04 -4.37
C THR A 178 -7.38 -5.53 -4.15
N SER A 179 -7.19 -5.01 -2.93
CA SER A 179 -7.26 -3.58 -2.66
C SER A 179 -6.19 -2.81 -3.43
N VAL A 180 -4.97 -3.34 -3.53
CA VAL A 180 -3.89 -2.74 -4.33
C VAL A 180 -4.30 -2.66 -5.81
N ALA A 181 -4.88 -3.74 -6.35
CA ALA A 181 -5.42 -3.72 -7.71
C ALA A 181 -6.50 -2.62 -7.89
N VAL A 182 -7.35 -2.42 -6.89
CA VAL A 182 -8.36 -1.34 -6.88
C VAL A 182 -7.71 0.04 -6.86
N PHE A 183 -6.66 0.27 -6.07
CA PHE A 183 -5.96 1.57 -6.03
C PHE A 183 -5.24 1.93 -7.34
N ILE A 184 -4.94 0.95 -8.19
CA ILE A 184 -4.37 1.16 -9.52
C ILE A 184 -5.42 1.66 -10.52
N LEU A 185 -6.70 1.24 -10.37
CA LEU A 185 -7.78 1.56 -11.33
C LEU A 185 -7.97 3.07 -11.59
N PRO A 186 -8.12 3.95 -10.57
CA PRO A 186 -8.38 5.37 -10.79
C PRO A 186 -7.25 6.08 -11.55
N VAL A 187 -6.00 5.66 -11.32
CA VAL A 187 -4.85 6.26 -12.00
C VAL A 187 -4.86 5.90 -13.49
N LYS A 188 -5.23 4.65 -13.80
CA LYS A 188 -5.39 4.21 -15.19
C LYS A 188 -6.52 4.95 -15.91
N LEU A 189 -7.67 5.13 -15.26
CA LEU A 189 -8.81 5.86 -15.85
C LEU A 189 -8.41 7.30 -16.19
N LYS A 190 -7.77 8.01 -15.25
CA LYS A 190 -7.27 9.38 -15.47
C LYS A 190 -6.18 9.46 -16.55
N ARG A 191 -5.40 8.41 -16.77
CA ARG A 191 -4.38 8.37 -17.84
C ARG A 191 -5.04 8.15 -19.20
N LYS A 192 -6.04 7.26 -19.27
CA LYS A 192 -6.83 7.01 -20.49
C LYS A 192 -7.61 8.25 -20.93
N GLU A 193 -8.21 8.99 -20.00
CA GLU A 193 -8.90 10.27 -20.27
C GLU A 193 -7.95 11.33 -20.85
N ARG A 194 -6.65 11.27 -20.51
CA ARG A 194 -5.62 12.20 -20.99
C ARG A 194 -4.92 11.75 -22.28
N GLY A 195 -5.26 10.59 -22.84
CA GLY A 195 -4.69 10.09 -24.10
C GLY A 195 -3.23 9.64 -24.01
N GLU A 196 -2.67 9.43 -22.82
CA GLU A 196 -1.28 9.01 -22.62
C GLU A 196 -1.17 7.48 -22.73
N SER A 197 -0.34 6.96 -23.66
CA SER A 197 -0.08 5.51 -23.80
C SER A 197 0.73 4.95 -22.63
N LEU A 198 0.51 3.68 -22.30
CA LEU A 198 1.02 2.95 -21.11
C LEU A 198 2.55 2.95 -20.96
#